data_AF-A0A510XW36-F1
#
_entry.id   AF-A0A510XW36-F1
#
_cell.length_a   1.000
_cell.length_b   1.000
_cell.length_c   1.000
_cell.angle_alpha   90.00
_cell.angle_beta   90.00
_cell.angle_gamma   90.00
#
_symmetry.space_group_name_H-M   'P 1'
#
loop_
_entity.id
_entity.type
_entity.pdbx_description
1 polymer ?
#
loop_
_entity_poly.entity_id
_entity_poly.type
_entity_poly.pdbx_seq_one_letter_code
_entity_poly.pdbx_strand_id
1 'polypeptide(L)' 'MPLIQIILFIAFAVLTTIGYKKNNRNLMLLGAIAISFAFVGLDFLIGVEEGLSGR' A
#
# COMPACT_ATOMS: atom_id res chain seq x y z
N MET A 1 -3.00 6.95 13.35
CA MET A 1 -3.14 6.28 12.03
C MET A 1 -3.81 4.93 12.23
N PRO A 2 -4.79 4.55 11.40
CA PRO A 2 -5.40 3.22 11.43
C PRO A 2 -4.34 2.11 11.42
N LEU A 3 -4.58 1.01 12.14
CA LEU A 3 -3.65 -0.12 12.24
C LEU A 3 -3.22 -0.66 10.87
N ILE A 4 -4.15 -0.72 9.91
CA ILE A 4 -3.89 -1.18 8.54
C ILE A 4 -2.85 -0.30 7.81
N GLN A 5 -2.88 1.03 8.01
CA GLN A 5 -1.92 1.94 7.39
C GLN A 5 -0.51 1.71 7.96
N ILE A 6 -0.42 1.46 9.28
CA ILE A 6 0.86 1.16 9.95
C ILE A 6 1.44 -0.15 9.42
N ILE A 7 0.61 -1.19 9.26
CA ILE A 7 1.04 -2.49 8.71
C ILE A 7 1.55 -2.31 7.27
N LEU A 8 0.82 -1.58 6.42
CA LEU A 8 1.23 -1.32 5.04
C LEU A 8 2.51 -0.48 4.95
N PHE A 9 2.70 0.49 5.86
CA PHE A 9 3.93 1.26 5.96
C PHE A 9 5.14 0.39 6.34
N ILE A 10 4.99 -0.49 7.34
CA ILE A 10 6.04 -1.44 7.71
C ILE A 10 6.34 -2.40 6.55
N ALA A 11 5.30 -2.90 5.88
CA ALA A 11 5.46 -3.76 4.70
C ALA A 11 6.24 -3.05 3.58
N PHE A 12 5.93 -1.78 3.29
CA PHE A 12 6.69 -0.96 2.34
C PHE A 12 8.16 -0.85 2.73
N ALA A 13 8.45 -0.52 4.00
CA ALA A 13 9.83 -0.36 4.47
C ALA A 13 10.63 -1.66 4.30
N VAL A 14 10.05 -2.80 4.69
CA VAL A 14 10.69 -4.12 4.57
C VAL A 14 10.86 -4.51 3.09
N LEU A 15 9.81 -4.43 2.28
CA LEU A 15 9.85 -4.83 0.87
C LEU A 15 10.81 -3.97 0.05
N THR A 16 10.82 -2.66 0.29
CA THR A 16 11.74 -1.73 -0.42
C THR A 16 13.17 -1.98 0.01
N THR A 17 13.44 -2.19 1.30
CA THR A 17 14.79 -2.49 1.80
C THR A 17 15.32 -3.80 1.24
N ILE A 18 14.53 -4.87 1.30
CA ILE A 18 14.90 -6.18 0.75
C ILE A 18 15.02 -6.12 -0.78
N GLY A 19 14.06 -5.46 -1.44
CA GLY A 19 14.03 -5.28 -2.88
C GLY A 19 15.25 -4.54 -3.38
N TYR A 20 15.65 -3.45 -2.72
CA TYR A 20 16.85 -2.69 -3.03
C TYR A 20 18.11 -3.55 -2.84
N LYS A 21 18.25 -4.20 -1.68
CA LYS A 21 19.41 -5.07 -1.38
C LYS A 21 19.58 -6.21 -2.40
N LYS A 22 18.47 -6.78 -2.88
CA LYS A 22 18.48 -7.89 -3.85
C LYS A 22 18.39 -7.43 -5.31
N ASN A 23 18.32 -6.12 -5.57
CA ASN A 23 18.01 -5.55 -6.89
C ASN A 23 16.75 -6.18 -7.54
N ASN A 24 15.77 -6.54 -6.71
CA ASN A 24 14.54 -7.18 -7.17
C ASN A 24 13.46 -6.10 -7.37
N ARG A 25 13.30 -5.69 -8.62
CA ARG A 25 12.34 -4.65 -9.02
C ARG A 25 10.89 -5.01 -8.69
N ASN A 26 10.54 -6.30 -8.70
CA ASN A 26 9.18 -6.74 -8.36
C ASN A 26 8.88 -6.52 -6.87
N LEU A 27 9.87 -6.73 -5.99
CA LEU A 27 9.72 -6.42 -4.56
C LEU A 27 9.64 -4.92 -4.30
N MET A 28 10.42 -4.12 -5.02
CA MET A 28 10.34 -2.66 -4.93
C MET A 28 8.98 -2.15 -5.42
N LEU A 29 8.48 -2.69 -6.54
CA LEU A 29 7.14 -2.38 -7.06
C LEU A 29 6.05 -2.75 -6.05
N LEU A 30 6.13 -3.93 -5.44
CA LEU A 30 5.18 -4.35 -4.41
C LEU A 30 5.20 -3.40 -3.20
N GLY A 31 6.39 -2.95 -2.79
CA GLY A 31 6.53 -1.90 -1.78
C GLY A 31 5.83 -0.59 -2.20
N ALA A 32 6.06 -0.12 -3.43
CA ALA A 32 5.44 1.10 -3.96
C ALA A 32 3.90 1.00 -3.99
N ILE A 33 3.36 -0.18 -4.30
CA ILE A 33 1.91 -0.43 -4.22
C ILE A 33 1.46 -0.35 -2.75
N ALA A 34 2.15 -1.03 -1.82
CA ALA A 34 1.79 -1.04 -0.41
C ALA A 34 1.74 0.38 0.20
N ILE A 35 2.72 1.24 -0.10
CA ILE A 35 2.73 2.62 0.41
C ILE A 35 1.63 3.48 -0.20
N SER A 36 1.30 3.26 -1.49
CA SER A 36 0.20 3.97 -2.15
C SER A 36 -1.14 3.62 -1.50
N PHE A 37 -1.36 2.35 -1.14
CA PHE A 37 -2.55 1.92 -0.40
C PHE A 37 -2.57 2.41 1.05
N ALA A 38 -1.41 2.49 1.70
CA ALA A 38 -1.31 2.99 3.08
C ALA A 38 -1.82 4.42 3.24
N PHE A 39 -1.67 5.26 2.21
CA PHE A 39 -1.97 6.70 2.30
C PHE A 39 -3.15 7.17 1.45
N VAL A 40 -3.45 6.50 0.33
CA VAL A 40 -4.48 6.97 -0.62
C VAL A 40 -5.41 5.84 -1.05
N GLY A 41 -4.88 4.64 -1.27
CA GLY A 41 -5.65 3.55 -1.90
C GLY A 41 -6.81 3.01 -1.07
N LEU A 42 -6.72 3.04 0.27
CA LEU A 42 -7.83 2.59 1.12
C LEU A 42 -9.03 3.54 1.05
N ASP A 43 -8.79 4.84 1.20
CA ASP A 43 -9.86 5.85 1.11
C ASP A 43 -10.47 5.88 -0.30
N PHE A 44 -9.64 5.68 -1.33
CA PHE A 44 -10.11 5.51 -2.70
C PHE A 44 -11.03 4.30 -2.85
N LEU A 45 -10.65 3.13 -2.31
CA LEU A 45 -11.48 1.91 -2.39
C LEU A 45 -12.83 2.09 -1.68
N ILE A 46 -12.83 2.69 -0.48
CA ILE A 46 -14.05 2.97 0.27
C ILE A 46 -14.96 3.90 -0.54
N GLY A 47 -14.42 4.99 -1.09
CA GLY A 47 -15.19 5.92 -1.93
C GLY A 47 -15.73 5.27 -3.21
N VAL A 48 -15.00 4.33 -3.81
CA VAL A 48 -15.49 3.54 -4.96
C VAL A 48 -16.64 2.62 -4.53
N GLU A 49 -16.53 1.94 -3.40
CA GLU A 49 -17.59 1.08 -2.87
C GLU A 49 -18.87 1.88 -2.55
N GLU A 50 -18.73 3.04 -1.90
CA GLU A 50 -19.85 3.95 -1.61
C GLU A 50 -20.54 4.40 -2.91
N GLY A 51 -19.76 4.89 -3.88
CA GLY A 51 -20.30 5.32 -5.17
C GLY A 51 -21.01 4.21 -5.97
N LEU A 52 -20.52 2.96 -5.90
CA LEU A 52 -21.15 1.82 -6.56
C LEU A 52 -22.40 1.31 -5.82
N SER A 53 -22.42 1.43 -4.49
CA SER A 53 -23.57 1.04 -3.67
C SER A 53 -24.72 2.06 -3.71
N GLY A 54 -24.53 3.20 -4.37
CA GLY A 54 -25.54 4.25 -4.52
C GLY A 54 -25.82 5.00 -3.23
N ARG A 55 -24.87 4.99 -2.29
CA ARG A 55 -24.90 5.76 -1.04
C ARG A 55 -24.06 7.03 -1.14
#